data_AF-A0A4Y2BRK2-F1
#
_entry.id   AF-A0A4Y2BRK2-F1
#
_cell.length_a   1.000
_cell.length_b   1.000
_cell.length_c   1.000
_cell.angle_alpha   90.00
_cell.angle_beta   90.00
_cell.angle_gamma   90.00
#
_symmetry.space_group_name_H-M   'P 1'
#
loop_
_entity.id
_entity.type
_entity.pdbx_description
1 polymer ?
#
loop_
_entity_poly.entity_id
_entity_poly.type
_entity_poly.pdbx_seq_one_letter_code
_entity_poly.pdbx_strand_id
1 'polypeptide(L)'
;MPSEGKNGEALTLMFLIVEDKFLDDIGDTVRARDAWEALREMHTKFGLLHILRLLKDFFNVTIKPNESMKSYLGRLMNIHRKLSSGGYAFSDREVALIMLIALPKS
;
A
#
# COMPACT_ATOMS: atom_id res chain seq x y z
N MET A 1 -23.15 -5.49 18.98
CA MET A 1 -22.01 -6.40 19.24
C MET A 1 -22.18 -7.61 18.33
N PRO A 2 -21.14 -8.13 17.66
CA PRO A 2 -21.25 -9.41 16.96
C PRO A 2 -21.64 -10.48 18.00
N SER A 3 -22.56 -11.39 17.66
CA SER A 3 -22.88 -12.53 18.51
C SER A 3 -21.62 -13.36 18.74
N GLU A 4 -21.35 -13.78 19.98
CA GLU A 4 -20.12 -14.50 20.37
C GLU A 4 -19.78 -15.67 19.42
N GLY A 5 -20.80 -16.36 18.88
CA GLY A 5 -20.63 -17.40 17.87
C GLY A 5 -19.95 -16.94 16.58
N LYS A 6 -20.28 -15.75 16.05
CA LYS A 6 -19.67 -15.23 14.82
C LYS A 6 -18.21 -14.85 14.99
N ASN A 7 -17.83 -14.42 16.20
CA ASN A 7 -16.43 -14.12 16.52
C ASN A 7 -15.61 -15.42 16.60
N GLY A 8 -16.13 -16.46 17.25
CA GLY A 8 -15.46 -17.76 17.34
C GLY A 8 -15.31 -18.45 15.98
N GLU A 9 -16.34 -18.41 15.13
CA GLU A 9 -16.30 -18.94 13.76
C GLU A 9 -15.23 -18.26 12.92
N ALA A 10 -15.18 -16.91 12.94
CA ALA A 10 -14.19 -16.15 12.19
C ALA A 10 -12.77 -16.43 12.67
N LEU A 11 -12.55 -16.51 13.99
CA LEU A 11 -11.23 -16.80 14.56
C LEU A 11 -10.76 -18.22 14.19
N THR A 12 -11.65 -19.20 14.28
CA THR A 12 -11.36 -20.60 13.86
C THR A 12 -10.99 -20.68 12.39
N LEU A 13 -11.76 -19.99 11.52
CA LEU A 13 -11.46 -19.96 10.09
C LEU A 13 -10.07 -19.35 9.85
N MET A 14 -9.72 -18.28 10.55
CA MET A 14 -8.41 -17.64 10.41
C MET A 14 -7.27 -18.56 10.84
N PHE A 15 -7.39 -19.25 11.99
CA PHE A 15 -6.39 -20.24 12.41
C PHE A 15 -6.25 -21.41 11.42
N LEU A 16 -7.30 -21.77 10.68
CA LEU A 16 -7.27 -22.85 9.70
C LEU A 16 -6.59 -22.46 8.38
N ILE A 17 -6.71 -21.20 7.96
CA ILE A 17 -6.24 -20.73 6.63
C ILE A 17 -4.86 -20.06 6.67
N VAL A 18 -4.44 -19.58 7.83
CA VAL A 18 -3.16 -18.89 8.01
C VAL A 18 -2.04 -19.91 8.04
N GLU A 19 -0.92 -19.63 7.35
CA GLU A 19 0.26 -20.49 7.39
C GLU A 19 0.81 -20.60 8.81
N ASP A 20 1.24 -21.80 9.22
CA ASP A 20 1.68 -22.13 10.58
C ASP A 20 2.66 -21.11 11.19
N LYS A 21 3.55 -20.55 10.37
CA LYS A 21 4.56 -19.56 10.77
C LYS A 21 4.01 -18.25 11.34
N PHE A 22 2.72 -17.95 11.12
CA PHE A 22 2.05 -16.75 11.61
C PHE A 22 1.08 -17.05 12.75
N LEU A 23 0.90 -18.31 13.14
CA LEU A 23 -0.03 -18.70 14.21
C LEU A 23 0.45 -18.19 15.57
N ASP A 24 1.77 -18.17 15.81
CA ASP A 24 2.36 -17.62 17.04
C ASP A 24 2.02 -16.12 17.23
N ASP A 25 1.85 -15.38 16.14
CA ASP A 25 1.53 -13.95 16.16
C ASP A 25 0.04 -13.64 16.44
N ILE A 26 -0.85 -14.63 16.29
CA ILE A 26 -2.30 -14.49 16.52
C ILE A 26 -2.84 -15.42 17.63
N GLY A 27 -2.03 -16.32 18.17
CA GLY A 27 -2.44 -17.36 19.11
C GLY A 27 -3.12 -16.85 20.38
N ASP A 28 -2.71 -15.68 20.87
CA ASP A 28 -3.23 -15.07 22.09
C ASP A 28 -4.47 -14.19 21.86
N THR A 29 -4.95 -14.07 20.62
CA THR A 29 -6.06 -13.17 20.28
C THR A 29 -7.42 -13.81 20.57
N VAL A 30 -8.23 -13.15 21.40
CA VAL A 30 -9.59 -13.61 21.77
C VAL A 30 -10.63 -13.16 20.75
N ARG A 31 -10.36 -12.06 20.03
CA ARG A 31 -11.25 -11.50 19.02
C ARG A 31 -10.67 -11.72 17.62
N ALA A 32 -11.49 -12.22 16.71
CA ALA A 32 -11.12 -12.39 15.31
C ALA A 32 -10.66 -11.06 14.67
N ARG A 33 -11.22 -9.93 15.12
CA ARG A 33 -10.78 -8.61 14.69
C ARG A 33 -9.32 -8.34 15.04
N ASP A 34 -8.90 -8.67 16.25
CA ASP A 34 -7.56 -8.38 16.75
C ASP A 34 -6.54 -9.28 16.03
N ALA A 35 -6.89 -10.56 15.81
CA ALA A 35 -6.14 -11.47 14.94
C ALA A 35 -5.96 -10.91 13.51
N TRP A 36 -7.03 -10.34 12.95
CA TRP A 36 -7.03 -9.78 11.59
C TRP A 36 -6.17 -8.53 11.51
N GLU A 37 -6.25 -7.66 12.51
CA GLU A 37 -5.41 -6.46 12.58
C GLU A 37 -3.92 -6.84 12.69
N ALA A 38 -3.56 -7.84 13.51
CA ALA A 38 -2.19 -8.32 13.62
C ALA A 38 -1.65 -8.90 12.30
N LEU A 39 -2.40 -9.80 11.64
CA LEU A 39 -2.03 -10.32 10.32
C LEU A 39 -1.92 -9.20 9.29
N ARG A 40 -2.89 -8.28 9.28
CA ARG A 40 -2.88 -7.12 8.38
C ARG A 40 -1.60 -6.33 8.60
N GLU A 41 -1.23 -5.99 9.82
CA GLU A 41 -0.02 -5.21 10.11
C GLU A 41 1.26 -5.91 9.66
N MET A 42 1.40 -7.21 9.92
CA MET A 42 2.55 -8.00 9.47
C MET A 42 2.71 -7.98 7.95
N HIS A 43 1.61 -8.18 7.23
CA HIS A 43 1.60 -8.12 5.77
C HIS A 43 1.66 -6.68 5.23
N THR A 44 1.30 -5.67 6.03
CA THR A 44 1.37 -4.25 5.68
C THR A 44 2.77 -3.65 5.91
N LYS A 45 3.69 -4.30 6.63
CA LYS A 45 5.12 -3.90 6.64
C LYS A 45 5.74 -3.92 5.24
N PHE A 46 5.30 -4.87 4.40
CA PHE A 46 5.62 -4.86 2.97
C PHE A 46 5.03 -3.63 2.26
N GLY A 47 3.87 -3.17 2.73
CA GLY A 47 3.24 -1.90 2.35
C GLY A 47 4.12 -0.68 2.64
N LEU A 48 4.65 -0.49 3.85
CA LEU A 48 5.46 0.71 4.18
C LEU A 48 6.72 0.83 3.33
N LEU A 49 7.48 -0.26 3.16
CA LEU A 49 8.67 -0.25 2.28
C LEU A 49 8.28 -0.05 0.81
N HIS A 50 7.14 -0.61 0.38
CA HIS A 50 6.60 -0.40 -0.95
C HIS A 50 6.16 1.05 -1.18
N ILE A 51 5.48 1.66 -0.22
CA ILE A 51 5.10 3.09 -0.22
C ILE A 51 6.36 3.96 -0.26
N LEU A 52 7.37 3.66 0.56
CA LEU A 52 8.63 4.41 0.55
C LEU A 52 9.30 4.36 -0.83
N ARG A 53 9.30 3.19 -1.49
CA ARG A 53 9.80 3.04 -2.85
C ARG A 53 8.97 3.86 -3.84
N LEU A 54 7.64 3.80 -3.76
CA LEU A 54 6.75 4.58 -4.62
C LEU A 54 6.93 6.09 -4.42
N LEU A 55 7.12 6.57 -3.19
CA LEU A 55 7.43 7.97 -2.91
C LEU A 55 8.75 8.37 -3.55
N LYS A 56 9.79 7.55 -3.40
CA LYS A 56 11.08 7.78 -4.06
C LYS A 56 10.93 7.84 -5.58
N ASP A 57 10.16 6.94 -6.18
CA ASP A 57 9.91 6.91 -7.62
C ASP A 57 9.09 8.12 -8.08
N PHE A 58 8.13 8.57 -7.26
CA PHE A 58 7.27 9.73 -7.53
C PHE A 58 8.07 11.04 -7.57
N PHE A 59 8.92 11.28 -6.58
CA PHE A 59 9.73 12.50 -6.50
C PHE A 59 10.91 12.51 -7.48
N ASN A 60 11.39 11.34 -7.90
CA ASN A 60 12.52 11.22 -8.82
C ASN A 60 12.10 10.83 -10.24
N VAL A 61 10.81 10.93 -10.58
CA VAL A 61 10.37 10.62 -11.94
C VAL A 61 10.94 11.67 -12.89
N THR A 62 11.73 11.23 -13.86
CA THR A 62 12.26 12.08 -14.93
C THR A 62 11.82 11.53 -16.27
N ILE A 63 11.75 12.42 -17.27
CA ILE A 63 11.57 12.01 -18.66
C ILE A 63 12.83 11.27 -19.10
N LYS A 64 12.67 10.03 -19.55
CA LYS A 64 13.77 9.21 -20.05
C LYS A 64 14.20 9.68 -21.46
N PRO A 65 15.44 9.41 -21.87
CA PRO A 65 15.85 9.63 -23.26
C PRO A 65 14.90 8.89 -24.21
N ASN A 66 14.41 9.57 -25.24
CA ASN A 66 13.46 9.07 -26.24
C ASN A 66 12.07 8.67 -25.70
N GLU A 67 11.72 9.08 -24.49
CA GLU A 67 10.37 8.89 -23.96
C GLU A 67 9.43 9.99 -24.43
N SER A 68 8.23 9.62 -24.88
CA SER A 68 7.19 10.60 -25.18
C SER A 68 6.58 11.17 -23.89
N MET A 69 6.16 12.44 -23.95
CA MET A 69 5.45 13.09 -22.84
C MET A 69 4.26 12.26 -22.33
N LYS A 70 3.51 11.63 -23.24
CA LYS A 70 2.37 10.76 -22.88
C LYS A 70 2.81 9.54 -22.06
N SER A 71 3.91 8.90 -22.45
CA SER A 71 4.44 7.74 -21.73
C SER A 71 4.92 8.13 -20.33
N TYR A 72 5.63 9.26 -20.23
CA TYR A 72 6.06 9.84 -18.96
C TYR A 72 4.87 10.12 -18.02
N LEU A 73 3.87 10.86 -18.50
CA LEU A 73 2.67 11.18 -17.71
C LEU A 73 1.93 9.90 -17.28
N GLY A 74 1.85 8.90 -18.15
CA GLY A 74 1.27 7.59 -17.81
C GLY A 74 1.98 6.91 -16.65
N ARG A 75 3.32 6.95 -16.60
CA ARG A 75 4.10 6.40 -15.47
C ARG A 75 3.84 7.17 -14.19
N LEU A 76 3.90 8.51 -14.24
CA LEU A 76 3.66 9.37 -13.07
C LEU A 76 2.26 9.13 -12.49
N MET A 77 1.22 9.14 -13.32
CA MET A 77 -0.16 8.92 -12.86
C MET A 77 -0.38 7.51 -12.32
N ASN A 78 0.34 6.50 -12.85
CA ASN A 78 0.29 5.16 -12.29
C ASN A 78 0.92 5.10 -10.89
N ILE A 79 2.01 5.82 -10.63
CA ILE A 79 2.64 5.91 -9.30
C ILE A 79 1.71 6.67 -8.34
N HIS A 80 1.15 7.80 -8.77
CA HIS A 80 0.17 8.58 -7.99
C HIS A 80 -1.05 7.75 -7.56
N ARG A 81 -1.61 6.97 -8.48
CA ARG A 81 -2.73 6.06 -8.20
C ARG A 81 -2.37 5.00 -7.15
N LYS A 82 -1.16 4.42 -7.23
CA LYS A 82 -0.68 3.43 -6.25
C LYS A 82 -0.48 4.06 -4.87
N LEU A 83 0.09 5.26 -4.80
CA LEU A 83 0.23 6.01 -3.55
C LEU A 83 -1.14 6.34 -2.94
N SER A 84 -2.09 6.77 -3.77
CA SER A 84 -3.47 7.06 -3.33
C SER A 84 -4.15 5.82 -2.76
N SER A 85 -3.98 4.64 -3.38
CA SER A 85 -4.50 3.38 -2.82
C SER A 85 -3.85 2.97 -1.50
N GLY A 86 -2.65 3.47 -1.20
CA GLY A 86 -1.95 3.28 0.06
C GLY A 86 -2.24 4.35 1.11
N GLY A 87 -3.20 5.25 0.88
CA GLY A 87 -3.56 6.33 1.80
C GLY A 87 -2.72 7.61 1.65
N TYR A 88 -1.87 7.69 0.63
CA TYR A 88 -1.04 8.87 0.34
C TYR A 88 -1.57 9.61 -0.88
N ALA A 89 -2.48 10.55 -0.64
CA ALA A 89 -3.08 11.37 -1.69
C ALA A 89 -2.27 12.68 -1.88
N PHE A 90 -2.00 13.02 -3.13
CA PHE A 90 -1.45 14.31 -3.53
C PHE A 90 -2.52 15.07 -4.31
N SER A 91 -2.64 16.37 -4.04
CA SER A 91 -3.50 17.29 -4.77
C SER A 91 -3.03 17.44 -6.22
N ASP A 92 -3.97 17.81 -7.11
CA ASP A 92 -3.66 18.08 -8.52
C ASP A 92 -2.55 19.12 -8.68
N ARG A 93 -2.49 20.10 -7.78
CA ARG A 93 -1.42 21.11 -7.73
C ARG A 93 -0.05 20.49 -7.46
N GLU A 94 0.05 19.59 -6.49
CA GLU A 94 1.31 18.92 -6.16
C GLU A 94 1.76 18.01 -7.29
N VAL A 95 0.83 17.27 -7.92
CA VAL A 95 1.13 16.44 -9.08
C VAL A 95 1.63 17.31 -10.25
N ALA A 96 1.01 18.47 -10.50
CA ALA A 96 1.47 19.39 -11.54
C ALA A 96 2.88 19.93 -11.27
N LEU A 97 3.23 20.22 -10.01
CA LEU A 97 4.59 20.64 -9.65
C LEU A 97 5.61 19.52 -9.91
N ILE A 98 5.28 18.27 -9.57
CA ILE A 98 6.13 17.10 -9.86
C ILE A 98 6.33 16.94 -11.38
N MET A 99 5.27 17.14 -12.18
CA MET A 99 5.35 17.10 -13.64
C MET A 99 6.37 18.11 -14.19
N LEU A 100 6.39 19.32 -13.63
CA LEU A 100 7.27 20.40 -14.08
C LEU A 100 8.74 20.17 -13.69
N ILE A 101 9.00 19.58 -12.51
CA ILE A 101 10.37 19.25 -12.05
C ILE A 101 11.05 18.25 -13.00
N ALA A 102 10.27 17.35 -13.59
CA ALA A 102 10.78 16.27 -14.43
C ALA A 102 11.13 16.69 -15.86
N LEU A 103 10.81 17.92 -16.25
CA LEU A 103 11.10 18.44 -17.59
C LEU A 103 12.60 18.66 -17.77
N PRO A 104 13.15 18.43 -18.98
CA PRO A 104 14.52 18.78 -19.28
C PRO A 104 14.76 20.25 -18.98
N LYS A 105 15.88 20.55 -18.32
CA LYS A 105 16.32 21.95 -18.16
C LYS A 105 16.62 22.51 -19.55
N SER A 106 16.05 23.68 -19.84
CA SER A 106 16.33 24.45 -21.06
C SER A 106 17.79 24.82 -21.18
#